data_AF-A0A7X8LPC2-F1
#
_entry.id   AF-A0A7X8LPC2-F1
#
_cell.length_a   1.000
_cell.length_b   1.000
_cell.length_c   1.000
_cell.angle_alpha   90.00
_cell.angle_beta   90.00
_cell.angle_gamma   90.00
#
_symmetry.space_group_name_H-M   'P 1'
#
loop_
_entity.id
_entity.type
_entity.pdbx_description
1 polymer ?
#
loop_
_entity_poly.entity_id
_entity_poly.type
_entity_poly.pdbx_seq_one_letter_code
_entity_poly.pdbx_strand_id
1 'polypeptide(L)'
;MKIIFLGHNPLQAALIAANLYLGKGPTQKLPEGLNTVPYQDMLFSPIYIGSDNKGNQVYTLGGGKDLWMVKRSIEDLLNILGIEEGNLMVAPVSTSWDRVLGWLSHIPPPLGGRHLNLLARRILWLFQHRVLQELVKQVKP
;
A
#
# COMPACT_ATOMS: atom_id res chain seq x y z
N MET A 1 8.33 -12.35 -10.23
CA MET A 1 8.82 -11.71 -8.99
C MET A 1 7.64 -11.23 -8.15
N LYS A 2 7.81 -11.08 -6.83
CA LYS A 2 6.82 -10.47 -5.93
C LYS A 2 7.19 -9.01 -5.66
N ILE A 3 6.21 -8.11 -5.63
CA ILE A 3 6.39 -6.68 -5.38
C ILE A 3 5.50 -6.28 -4.21
N ILE A 4 6.07 -5.70 -3.16
CA ILE A 4 5.33 -5.16 -2.01
C ILE A 4 5.47 -3.65 -2.00
N PHE A 5 4.35 -2.94 -2.15
CA PHE A 5 4.27 -1.53 -1.80
C PHE A 5 4.04 -1.40 -0.29
N LEU A 6 5.04 -0.92 0.43
CA LEU A 6 5.07 -0.82 1.88
C LEU A 6 4.73 0.60 2.31
N GLY A 7 3.52 0.81 2.84
CA GLY A 7 3.09 2.12 3.33
C GLY A 7 2.82 2.12 4.82
N HIS A 8 2.48 3.28 5.39
CA HIS A 8 2.03 3.37 6.79
C HIS A 8 0.84 2.44 7.06
N ASN A 9 -0.08 2.38 6.10
CA ASN A 9 -1.24 1.50 6.08
C ASN A 9 -1.34 0.80 4.71
N PRO A 10 -1.70 -0.49 4.65
CA PRO A 10 -1.76 -1.24 3.39
C PRO A 10 -2.85 -0.75 2.42
N LEU A 11 -3.83 0.04 2.87
CA LEU A 11 -5.04 0.43 2.13
C LEU A 11 -5.09 1.93 1.75
N GLN A 12 -4.00 2.67 1.93
CA GLN A 12 -3.89 4.10 1.58
C GLN A 12 -2.91 4.31 0.41
N ALA A 13 -1.80 5.03 0.63
CA ALA A 13 -0.81 5.33 -0.40
C ALA A 13 -0.22 4.06 -1.03
N ALA A 14 0.01 3.01 -0.24
CA ALA A 14 0.46 1.71 -0.74
C ALA A 14 -0.51 1.10 -1.77
N LEU A 15 -1.81 1.13 -1.49
CA LEU A 15 -2.85 0.63 -2.39
C LEU A 15 -2.98 1.48 -3.66
N ILE A 16 -2.82 2.79 -3.53
CA ILE A 16 -2.82 3.68 -4.69
C ILE A 16 -1.61 3.37 -5.58
N ALA A 17 -0.41 3.26 -5.01
CA ALA A 17 0.80 2.92 -5.75
C ALA A 17 0.71 1.55 -6.43
N ALA A 18 0.18 0.53 -5.75
CA ALA A 18 -0.03 -0.79 -6.31
C ALA A 18 -0.98 -0.78 -7.52
N ASN A 19 -2.11 -0.07 -7.41
CA ASN A 19 -3.05 0.06 -8.52
C ASN A 19 -2.44 0.84 -9.69
N LEU A 20 -1.70 1.91 -9.42
CA LEU A 20 -0.96 2.67 -10.43
C LEU A 20 0.06 1.82 -11.18
N TYR A 21 0.84 1.02 -10.44
CA TYR A 21 1.80 0.09 -11.03
C TYR A 21 1.12 -0.85 -12.01
N LEU A 22 -0.03 -1.41 -11.62
CA LEU A 22 -0.85 -2.31 -12.44
C LEU A 22 -1.63 -1.60 -13.58
N GLY A 23 -1.49 -0.28 -13.76
CA GLY A 23 -2.23 0.47 -14.77
C GLY A 23 -3.73 0.61 -14.47
N LYS A 24 -4.12 0.39 -13.21
CA LYS A 24 -5.51 0.47 -12.74
C LYS A 24 -5.83 1.90 -12.27
N GLY A 25 -7.09 2.29 -12.47
CA GLY A 25 -7.61 3.59 -12.04
C GLY A 25 -7.80 3.74 -10.51
N PRO A 26 -8.13 4.96 -10.04
CA PRO A 26 -8.15 5.35 -8.62
C PRO A 26 -9.16 4.62 -7.73
N THR A 27 -10.15 3.97 -8.34
CA THR A 27 -11.40 3.57 -7.68
C THR A 27 -11.63 2.07 -7.71
N GLN A 28 -10.60 1.25 -7.92
CA GLN A 28 -10.81 -0.19 -7.75
C GLN A 28 -11.23 -0.46 -6.31
N LYS A 29 -12.35 -1.19 -6.20
CA LYS A 29 -12.90 -1.64 -4.93
C LYS A 29 -11.80 -2.38 -4.20
N LEU A 30 -11.61 -2.04 -2.92
CA LEU A 30 -10.91 -2.94 -2.01
C LEU A 30 -11.47 -4.36 -2.19
N PRO A 31 -10.65 -5.41 -2.08
CA PRO A 31 -11.16 -6.76 -1.99
C PRO A 31 -12.30 -6.82 -0.96
N GLU A 32 -13.37 -7.54 -1.27
CA GLU A 32 -14.53 -7.66 -0.40
C GLU A 32 -14.09 -8.07 1.02
N GLY A 33 -14.64 -7.42 2.04
CA GLY A 33 -14.25 -7.59 3.44
C GLY A 33 -13.22 -6.56 3.97
N LEU A 34 -12.34 -5.99 3.14
CA LEU A 34 -11.35 -5.01 3.62
C LEU A 34 -11.91 -3.58 3.82
N ASN A 35 -13.13 -3.33 3.34
CA ASN A 35 -13.83 -2.06 3.54
C ASN A 35 -14.44 -1.92 4.96
N THR A 36 -14.50 -3.02 5.71
CA THR A 36 -15.21 -3.10 7.01
C THR A 36 -14.30 -3.39 8.18
N VAL A 37 -13.02 -3.73 7.93
CA VAL A 37 -12.05 -4.06 8.98
C VAL A 37 -11.51 -2.76 9.58
N PRO A 38 -11.69 -2.54 10.90
CA PRO A 38 -11.06 -1.42 11.61
C PRO A 38 -9.55 -1.40 11.41
N TYR A 39 -8.94 -0.22 11.44
CA TYR A 39 -7.48 -0.05 11.30
C TYR A 39 -6.65 -0.99 12.20
N GLN A 40 -7.13 -1.23 13.42
CA GLN A 40 -6.49 -2.09 14.42
C GLN A 40 -6.58 -3.58 14.10
N ASP A 41 -7.53 -3.99 13.27
CA ASP A 41 -7.78 -5.37 12.87
C ASP A 41 -7.26 -5.66 11.46
N MET A 42 -6.70 -4.65 10.76
CA MET A 42 -6.10 -4.86 9.44
C MET A 42 -4.90 -5.78 9.58
N LEU A 43 -5.06 -6.97 9.01
CA LEU A 43 -4.14 -8.09 9.05
C LEU A 43 -2.67 -7.64 8.85
N PHE A 44 -1.79 -8.15 9.71
CA PHE A 44 -0.33 -8.01 9.65
C PHE A 44 0.30 -8.74 8.44
N SER A 45 -0.50 -9.11 7.44
CA SER A 45 -0.07 -9.88 6.28
C SER A 45 -0.12 -9.05 4.99
N PRO A 46 0.76 -9.35 4.01
CA PRO A 46 0.69 -8.72 2.70
C PRO A 46 -0.64 -8.99 2.00
N ILE A 47 -1.28 -7.94 1.48
CA ILE A 47 -2.57 -8.01 0.77
C ILE A 47 -2.30 -8.09 -0.72
N TYR A 48 -2.76 -9.14 -1.37
CA TYR A 48 -2.64 -9.30 -2.82
C TYR A 48 -3.57 -8.36 -3.60
N ILE A 49 -3.04 -7.66 -4.60
CA ILE A 49 -3.77 -6.69 -5.42
C ILE A 49 -3.97 -7.16 -6.86
N GLY A 50 -3.03 -7.94 -7.40
CA GLY A 50 -3.07 -8.45 -8.77
C GLY A 50 -1.69 -8.75 -9.33
N SER A 51 -1.65 -9.13 -10.61
CA SER A 51 -0.40 -9.36 -11.34
C SER A 51 -0.26 -8.40 -12.51
N ASP A 52 0.97 -8.01 -12.83
CA ASP A 52 1.28 -7.28 -14.06
C ASP A 52 1.36 -8.21 -15.28
N ASN A 53 1.54 -7.63 -16.47
CA ASN A 53 1.65 -8.36 -17.73
C ASN A 53 2.92 -9.24 -17.85
N LYS A 54 3.94 -9.02 -17.01
CA LYS A 54 5.16 -9.83 -16.91
C LYS A 54 4.99 -10.97 -15.90
N GLY A 55 3.82 -11.11 -15.27
CA GLY A 55 3.52 -12.13 -14.26
C GLY A 55 4.04 -11.78 -12.86
N ASN A 56 4.46 -10.54 -12.61
CA ASN A 56 4.86 -10.13 -11.26
C ASN A 56 3.63 -9.95 -10.38
N GLN A 57 3.66 -10.53 -9.19
CA GLN A 57 2.58 -10.45 -8.21
C GLN A 57 2.76 -9.21 -7.34
N VAL A 58 1.73 -8.38 -7.26
CA VAL A 58 1.76 -7.08 -6.57
C VAL A 58 0.92 -7.15 -5.29
N TYR A 59 1.51 -6.69 -4.20
CA TYR A 59 0.96 -6.70 -2.86
C TYR A 59 1.07 -5.33 -2.20
N THR A 60 0.28 -5.11 -1.15
CA THR A 60 0.45 -3.99 -0.21
C THR A 60 0.70 -4.49 1.20
N LEU A 61 1.48 -3.74 1.98
CA LEU A 61 1.77 -4.04 3.38
C LEU A 61 1.78 -2.77 4.21
N GLY A 62 1.30 -2.87 5.45
CA GLY A 62 1.41 -1.81 6.46
C GLY A 62 2.69 -1.97 7.27
N GLY A 63 3.57 -0.98 7.24
CA GLY A 63 4.81 -0.94 8.02
C GLY A 63 4.76 0.01 9.23
N GLY A 64 3.63 0.68 9.48
CA GLY A 64 3.55 1.69 10.54
C GLY A 64 4.45 2.90 10.26
N LYS A 65 5.05 3.48 11.30
CA LYS A 65 5.81 4.74 11.20
C LYS A 65 7.22 4.56 10.59
N ASP A 66 7.84 3.40 10.80
CA ASP A 66 9.23 3.16 10.41
C ASP A 66 9.32 2.23 9.20
N LEU A 67 8.87 2.73 8.04
CA LEU A 67 8.85 1.96 6.80
C LEU A 67 10.23 1.43 6.37
N TRP A 68 11.29 2.22 6.63
CA TRP A 68 12.67 1.81 6.31
C TRP A 68 13.17 0.69 7.20
N MET A 69 12.83 0.72 8.49
CA MET A 69 13.13 -0.38 9.40
C MET A 69 12.40 -1.64 8.97
N VAL A 70 11.11 -1.54 8.65
CA VAL A 70 10.32 -2.70 8.18
C VAL A 70 10.86 -3.26 6.87
N LYS A 71 11.22 -2.40 5.90
CA LYS A 71 11.89 -2.83 4.66
C LYS A 71 13.17 -3.59 4.99
N ARG A 72 14.02 -3.03 5.85
CA ARG A 72 15.30 -3.65 6.21
C ARG A 72 15.12 -4.98 6.91
N SER A 73 14.17 -5.08 7.83
CA SER A 73 13.84 -6.33 8.51
C SER A 73 13.35 -7.41 7.55
N ILE A 74 12.57 -7.04 6.53
CA ILE A 74 12.15 -7.99 5.48
C ILE A 74 13.35 -8.45 4.67
N GLU A 75 14.21 -7.53 4.23
CA GLU A 75 15.42 -7.85 3.45
C GLU A 75 16.38 -8.76 4.24
N ASP A 76 16.64 -8.44 5.50
CA ASP A 76 17.48 -9.26 6.37
C ASP A 76 16.85 -10.65 6.61
N LEU A 77 15.52 -10.76 6.74
CA LEU A 77 14.83 -12.04 6.82
C LEU A 77 14.98 -12.87 5.53
N LEU A 78 14.84 -12.27 4.35
CA LEU A 78 15.06 -12.96 3.07
C LEU A 78 16.49 -13.51 2.99
N ASN A 79 17.47 -12.71 3.41
CA ASN A 79 18.88 -13.10 3.45
C ASN A 79 19.10 -14.30 4.36
N ILE A 80 18.51 -14.30 5.56
CA ILE A 80 18.58 -15.43 6.51
C ILE A 80 17.95 -16.69 5.91
N LEU A 81 16.86 -16.54 5.15
CA LEU A 81 16.16 -17.65 4.51
C LEU A 81 16.82 -18.11 3.19
N GLY A 82 17.90 -17.46 2.75
CA GLY A 82 18.58 -17.78 1.49
C GLY A 82 17.72 -17.48 0.24
N ILE A 83 16.77 -16.55 0.34
CA ILE A 83 15.94 -16.14 -0.79
C ILE A 83 16.70 -15.09 -1.60
N GLU A 84 16.92 -15.36 -2.89
CA GLU A 84 17.70 -14.47 -3.77
C GLU A 84 17.11 -13.05 -3.91
N GLU A 85 18.01 -12.06 -3.94
CA GLU A 85 17.72 -10.67 -4.30
C GLU A 85 17.18 -10.62 -5.74
N GLY A 86 15.86 -10.44 -5.89
CA GLY A 86 15.16 -10.48 -7.17
C GLY A 86 13.86 -11.27 -7.14
N ASN A 87 13.67 -12.13 -6.13
CA ASN A 87 12.40 -12.83 -5.92
C ASN A 87 11.34 -11.96 -5.24
N LEU A 88 11.77 -11.01 -4.41
CA LEU A 88 10.91 -10.05 -3.72
C LEU A 88 11.50 -8.64 -3.80
N MET A 89 10.68 -7.66 -4.17
CA MET A 89 11.02 -6.25 -4.14
C MET A 89 10.10 -5.52 -3.15
N VAL A 90 10.68 -4.80 -2.19
CA VAL A 90 9.95 -4.01 -1.21
C VAL A 90 10.15 -2.53 -1.51
N ALA A 91 9.07 -1.85 -1.87
CA ALA A 91 9.05 -0.43 -2.24
C ALA A 91 8.33 0.38 -1.15
N PRO A 92 9.05 1.12 -0.29
CA PRO A 92 8.44 2.03 0.67
C PRO A 92 7.67 3.13 -0.05
N VAL A 93 6.46 3.41 0.42
CA VAL A 93 5.60 4.48 -0.07
C VAL A 93 5.21 5.33 1.13
N SER A 94 5.80 6.52 1.21
CA SER A 94 5.44 7.52 2.22
C SER A 94 4.93 8.77 1.54
N THR A 95 3.86 9.34 2.07
CA THR A 95 3.35 10.62 1.61
C THR A 95 3.16 11.56 2.79
N SER A 96 3.31 12.88 2.55
CA SER A 96 3.14 13.91 3.58
C SER A 96 1.74 13.95 4.18
N TRP A 97 0.75 13.31 3.54
CA TRP A 97 -0.62 13.22 4.05
C TRP A 97 -0.90 11.95 4.86
N ASP A 98 0.02 10.99 4.91
CA ASP A 98 -0.18 9.72 5.64
C ASP A 98 -0.58 9.96 7.10
N ARG A 99 -0.05 11.03 7.72
CA ARG A 99 -0.38 11.41 9.10
C ARG A 99 -1.82 11.91 9.27
N VAL A 100 -2.31 12.70 8.31
CA VAL A 100 -3.68 13.24 8.30
C VAL A 100 -4.69 12.12 8.06
N LEU A 101 -4.35 11.19 7.16
CA LEU A 101 -5.17 10.04 6.84
C LEU A 101 -5.21 9.01 7.95
N GLY A 102 -4.08 8.77 8.61
CA GLY A 102 -4.03 7.92 9.79
C GLY A 102 -5.04 8.39 10.84
N TRP A 103 -5.15 9.71 11.05
CA TRP A 103 -6.16 10.31 11.92
C TRP A 103 -7.60 10.06 11.42
N LEU A 104 -7.88 10.32 10.14
CA LEU A 104 -9.21 10.11 9.54
C LEU A 104 -9.66 8.64 9.61
N SER A 105 -8.73 7.68 9.54
CA SER A 105 -9.05 6.26 9.64
C SER A 105 -9.44 5.78 11.05
N HIS A 106 -9.27 6.62 12.08
CA HIS A 106 -9.75 6.32 13.43
C HIS A 106 -11.24 6.65 13.62
N ILE A 107 -11.89 7.27 12.64
CA ILE A 107 -13.33 7.59 12.72
C ILE A 107 -14.14 6.30 12.52
N PRO A 108 -14.97 5.89 13.50
CA PRO A 108 -15.77 4.68 13.41
C PRO A 108 -16.70 4.67 12.17
N PRO A 109 -16.95 3.50 11.56
CA PRO A 109 -17.96 3.33 10.50
C PRO A 109 -19.35 3.93 10.81
N PRO A 110 -19.94 3.78 12.02
CA PRO A 110 -21.25 4.36 12.33
C PRO A 110 -21.27 5.89 12.35
N LEU A 111 -20.10 6.54 12.45
CA LEU A 111 -19.95 8.00 12.36
C LEU A 111 -19.59 8.48 10.93
N GLY A 112 -19.78 7.62 9.92
CA GLY A 112 -19.52 7.97 8.52
C GLY A 112 -18.05 7.79 8.09
N GLY A 113 -17.21 7.15 8.91
CA GLY A 113 -15.79 6.91 8.59
C GLY A 113 -15.55 6.19 7.26
N ARG A 114 -16.52 5.39 6.78
CA ARG A 114 -16.47 4.74 5.46
C ARG A 114 -16.48 5.76 4.31
N HIS A 115 -17.35 6.75 4.37
CA HIS A 115 -17.44 7.79 3.34
C HIS A 115 -16.24 8.75 3.41
N LEU A 116 -15.78 9.06 4.61
CA LEU A 116 -14.58 9.87 4.82
C LEU A 116 -13.34 9.20 4.27
N ASN A 117 -13.14 7.90 4.49
CA ASN A 117 -12.03 7.15 3.91
C ASN A 117 -12.07 7.12 2.37
N LEU A 118 -13.26 6.96 1.77
CA LEU A 118 -13.43 7.02 0.32
C LEU A 118 -13.15 8.42 -0.26
N LEU A 119 -13.58 9.47 0.43
CA LEU A 119 -13.32 10.86 0.05
C LEU A 119 -11.84 11.19 0.18
N ALA A 120 -11.20 10.82 1.30
CA ALA A 120 -9.77 10.98 1.51
C ALA A 120 -8.97 10.33 0.37
N ARG A 121 -9.32 9.10 -0.05
CA ARG A 121 -8.68 8.44 -1.20
C ARG A 121 -8.82 9.22 -2.49
N ARG A 122 -10.01 9.75 -2.80
CA ARG A 122 -10.21 10.59 -3.99
C ARG A 122 -9.37 11.86 -3.94
N ILE A 123 -9.32 12.52 -2.79
CA ILE A 123 -8.53 13.72 -2.57
C ILE A 123 -7.04 13.41 -2.72
N LEU A 124 -6.54 12.34 -2.09
CA LEU A 124 -5.15 11.91 -2.22
C LEU A 124 -4.75 11.61 -3.64
N TRP A 125 -5.62 10.94 -4.39
CA TRP A 125 -5.35 10.72 -5.79
C TRP A 125 -5.10 12.06 -6.50
N LEU A 126 -5.98 13.04 -6.33
CA LEU A 126 -5.82 14.34 -6.98
C LEU A 126 -4.52 15.06 -6.59
N PHE A 127 -4.10 14.97 -5.32
CA PHE A 127 -2.91 15.69 -4.83
C PHE A 127 -1.60 14.91 -4.99
N GLN A 128 -1.63 13.58 -4.91
CA GLN A 128 -0.44 12.74 -4.80
C GLN A 128 -0.17 11.87 -6.02
N HIS A 129 -1.09 11.85 -6.99
CA HIS A 129 -0.92 11.03 -8.18
C HIS A 129 0.42 11.29 -8.87
N ARG A 130 0.90 12.53 -8.94
CA ARG A 130 2.21 12.83 -9.55
C ARG A 130 3.37 12.19 -8.78
N VAL A 131 3.40 12.34 -7.46
CA VAL A 131 4.46 11.78 -6.60
C VAL A 131 4.45 10.25 -6.66
N LEU A 132 3.27 9.64 -6.58
CA LEU A 132 3.14 8.18 -6.64
C LEU A 132 3.44 7.64 -8.04
N GLN A 133 3.15 8.38 -9.10
CA GLN A 133 3.53 8.01 -10.46
C GLN A 133 5.05 8.00 -10.66
N GLU A 134 5.78 8.99 -10.12
CA GLU A 134 7.24 8.99 -10.19
C GLU A 134 7.84 7.82 -9.41
N LEU A 135 7.32 7.54 -8.22
CA LEU A 135 7.74 6.39 -7.41
C LEU A 135 7.47 5.07 -8.16
N VAL A 136 6.30 4.92 -8.76
CA VAL A 136 5.94 3.75 -9.57
C VAL A 136 6.82 3.62 -10.81
N LYS A 137 7.25 4.72 -11.44
CA LYS A 137 8.19 4.68 -12.58
C LYS A 137 9.57 4.19 -12.16
N GLN A 138 10.06 4.57 -10.98
CA GLN A 138 11.34 4.05 -10.45
C GLN A 138 11.28 2.55 -10.13
N VAL A 139 10.08 2.04 -9.84
CA VAL A 139 9.80 0.64 -9.56
C VAL A 139 9.59 -0.20 -10.84
N LYS A 140 9.15 0.42 -11.94
CA LYS A 140 9.00 -0.28 -13.22
C LYS A 140 10.38 -0.45 -13.90
N PRO A 141 10.81 -1.69 -14.18
CA PRO A 141 12.02 -1.95 -14.97
C PRO A 141 11.81 -1.66 -16.45
#